data_AF-A0A661KI44-F1
#
_entry.id   AF-A0A661KI44-F1
#
_cell.length_a   1.000
_cell.length_b   1.000
_cell.length_c   1.000
_cell.angle_alpha   90.00
_cell.angle_beta   90.00
_cell.angle_gamma   90.00
#
_symmetry.space_group_name_H-M   'P 1'
#
loop_
_entity.id
_entity.type
_entity.pdbx_description
1 polymer ?
#
loop_
_entity_poly.entity_id
_entity_poly.type
_entity_poly.pdbx_seq_one_letter_code
_entity_poly.pdbx_strand_id
1 'polypeptide(L)'
;MRTPPKGVPLENVPDPFISVSRMDPTGRWLVGVIKSDLNQALLPVCLRVSRDTVSGEEEEGITNVKIERLWGQEHLLSRNIADYGRSVYRFSSFVSGTGKIKKNFPLLFCKRKRIFFSPVCSYCGRKLTECREDDLLAQVSLQPFSGSIRRYLYCPDCSPEGRFKPAFFAKELTEAERNNPLVTDRFGLMGLWSKLEQGTVDGQNFPCVVCDSFERCFPKEQKMGDAAKVLYPFSFYNFFASLRTFAPYNLEHVSDLLGGMPL
;
A
#
# COMPACT_ATOMS: atom_id res chain seq x y z
N MET A 1 9.21 -5.94 10.13
CA MET A 1 7.97 -5.86 10.94
C MET A 1 8.37 -5.56 12.38
N ARG A 2 7.58 -4.76 13.11
CA ARG A 2 7.82 -4.52 14.53
C ARG A 2 7.65 -5.82 15.30
N THR A 3 8.59 -6.11 16.19
CA THR A 3 8.33 -7.03 17.30
C THR A 3 7.50 -6.25 18.31
N PRO A 4 6.26 -6.66 18.61
CA PRO A 4 5.47 -5.97 19.63
C PRO A 4 6.14 -6.12 21.01
N PRO A 5 5.87 -5.21 21.96
CA PRO A 5 6.33 -5.36 23.34
C PRO A 5 5.93 -6.72 23.92
N LYS A 6 6.73 -7.25 24.87
CA LYS A 6 6.45 -8.56 25.49
C LYS A 6 5.03 -8.56 26.09
N GLY A 7 4.23 -9.57 25.72
CA GLY A 7 2.85 -9.71 26.18
C GLY A 7 1.81 -8.89 25.41
N VAL A 8 2.21 -8.06 24.44
CA VAL A 8 1.28 -7.27 23.62
C VAL A 8 1.04 -7.96 22.27
N PRO A 9 -0.21 -8.34 21.93
CA PRO A 9 -0.52 -8.84 20.59
C PRO A 9 -0.24 -7.79 19.51
N LEU A 10 0.24 -8.21 18.34
CA LEU A 10 0.50 -7.29 17.22
C LEU A 10 -0.76 -6.52 16.79
N GLU A 11 -1.94 -7.12 16.98
CA GLU A 11 -3.26 -6.51 16.72
C GLU A 11 -3.46 -5.16 17.44
N ASN A 12 -2.83 -5.00 18.61
CA ASN A 12 -2.92 -3.80 19.43
C ASN A 12 -1.87 -2.74 19.06
N VAL A 13 -0.96 -3.03 18.12
CA VAL A 13 0.01 -2.06 17.61
C VAL A 13 -0.62 -1.30 16.44
N PRO A 14 -0.71 0.04 16.47
CA PRO A 14 -1.33 0.81 15.39
C PRO A 14 -0.67 0.61 14.02
N ASP A 15 0.66 0.73 13.95
CA ASP A 15 1.48 0.50 12.76
C ASP A 15 2.41 -0.72 12.99
N PRO A 16 2.23 -1.83 12.26
CA PRO A 16 3.06 -3.01 12.40
C PRO A 16 4.46 -2.88 11.76
N PHE A 17 4.80 -1.74 11.16
CA PHE A 17 6.07 -1.50 10.48
C PHE A 17 6.92 -0.41 11.15
N ILE A 18 8.25 -0.57 11.08
CA ILE A 18 9.20 0.43 11.58
C ILE A 18 9.41 1.44 10.45
N SER A 19 8.81 2.62 10.58
CA SER A 19 8.86 3.68 9.58
C SER A 19 9.89 4.74 9.95
N VAL A 20 10.77 5.12 9.02
CA VAL A 20 11.80 6.16 9.19
C VAL A 20 11.36 7.41 8.43
N SER A 21 11.33 8.56 9.13
CA SER A 21 11.00 9.89 8.62
C SER A 21 9.56 10.09 8.12
N ARG A 22 8.98 11.25 8.46
CA ARG A 22 7.68 11.72 7.93
C ARG A 22 7.83 12.70 6.76
N MET A 23 9.05 13.13 6.42
CA MET A 23 9.30 14.30 5.56
C MET A 23 9.17 14.05 4.06
N ASP A 24 9.21 12.79 3.58
CA ASP A 24 8.96 12.48 2.17
C ASP A 24 7.43 12.51 1.91
N PRO A 25 6.92 13.46 1.09
CA PRO A 25 5.49 13.61 0.85
C PRO A 25 4.92 12.46 0.00
N THR A 26 5.75 11.81 -0.82
CA THR A 26 5.32 10.80 -1.80
C THR A 26 5.61 9.37 -1.34
N GLY A 27 6.58 9.19 -0.47
CA GLY A 27 7.07 7.90 0.00
C GLY A 27 7.11 7.79 1.52
N ARG A 28 7.02 6.56 2.02
CA ARG A 28 7.37 6.20 3.38
C ARG A 28 8.48 5.16 3.35
N TRP A 29 9.35 5.20 4.33
CA TRP A 29 10.54 4.35 4.38
C TRP A 29 10.40 3.34 5.51
N LEU A 30 10.51 2.05 5.20
CA LEU A 30 10.36 0.96 6.15
C LEU A 30 11.69 0.25 6.36
N VAL A 31 12.14 0.16 7.61
CA VAL A 31 13.38 -0.55 7.94
C VAL A 31 13.09 -2.02 8.16
N GLY A 32 13.97 -2.85 7.62
CA GLY A 32 13.90 -4.29 7.75
C GLY A 32 15.25 -4.97 7.56
N VAL A 33 15.21 -6.29 7.55
CA VAL A 33 16.38 -7.15 7.32
C VAL A 33 15.94 -8.23 6.33
N ILE A 34 16.71 -8.42 5.26
CA ILE A 34 16.57 -9.59 4.38
C ILE A 34 17.06 -10.80 5.17
N LYS A 35 16.27 -11.86 5.15
CA LYS A 35 16.61 -13.13 5.80
C LYS A 35 16.73 -14.25 4.78
N SER A 36 17.53 -15.27 5.11
CA SER A 36 17.56 -16.52 4.36
C SER A 36 16.27 -17.33 4.58
N ASP A 37 16.12 -18.40 3.82
CA ASP A 37 15.13 -19.47 4.03
C ASP A 37 15.26 -20.13 5.42
N LEU A 38 16.47 -20.17 5.99
CA LEU A 38 16.74 -20.57 7.38
C LEU A 38 16.46 -19.46 8.42
N ASN A 39 15.82 -18.35 8.02
CA ASN A 39 15.47 -17.22 8.87
C ASN A 39 16.68 -16.49 9.51
N GLN A 40 17.88 -16.69 8.96
CA GLN A 40 19.11 -15.98 9.37
C GLN A 40 19.10 -14.56 8.81
N ALA A 41 19.46 -13.57 9.65
CA ALA A 41 19.62 -12.18 9.21
C ALA A 41 20.81 -12.07 8.24
N LEU A 42 20.57 -11.59 7.02
CA LEU A 42 21.59 -11.42 5.99
C LEU A 42 21.99 -9.96 5.82
N LEU A 43 21.01 -9.06 5.69
CA LEU A 43 21.30 -7.68 5.32
C LEU A 43 20.24 -6.69 5.82
N PRO A 44 20.61 -5.62 6.54
CA PRO A 44 19.71 -4.52 6.83
C PRO A 44 19.37 -3.73 5.56
N VAL A 45 18.09 -3.44 5.38
CA VAL A 45 17.57 -2.76 4.19
C VAL A 45 16.52 -1.73 4.57
N CYS A 46 16.34 -0.76 3.68
CA CYS A 46 15.23 0.18 3.73
C CYS A 46 14.34 -0.01 2.50
N LEU A 47 13.07 -0.32 2.73
CA LEU A 47 12.05 -0.42 1.71
C LEU A 47 11.31 0.92 1.64
N ARG A 48 11.52 1.66 0.55
CA ARG A 48 10.69 2.82 0.26
C ARG A 48 9.43 2.37 -0.46
N VAL A 49 8.27 2.87 -0.02
CA VAL A 49 6.95 2.54 -0.57
C VAL A 49 6.17 3.82 -0.81
N SER A 50 5.45 3.94 -1.92
CA SER A 50 4.58 5.10 -2.15
C SER A 50 3.48 5.18 -1.09
N ARG A 51 3.15 6.40 -0.66
CA ARG A 51 2.10 6.62 0.34
C ARG A 51 0.72 6.48 -0.27
N ASP A 52 -0.26 6.07 0.55
CA ASP A 52 -1.68 6.17 0.20
C ASP A 52 -2.21 7.60 0.34
N THR A 53 -1.58 8.41 1.19
CA THR A 53 -1.95 9.80 1.46
C THR A 53 -0.69 10.65 1.31
N VAL A 54 -0.71 11.60 0.38
CA VAL A 54 0.36 12.58 0.20
C VAL A 54 0.08 13.75 1.14
N SER A 55 1.10 14.16 1.89
CA SER A 55 1.06 15.31 2.78
C SER A 55 1.63 16.54 2.06
N GLY A 56 0.90 17.65 2.11
CA GLY A 56 1.10 18.85 1.28
C GLY A 56 -0.21 19.12 0.56
N GLU A 57 -0.83 20.26 0.87
CA GLU A 57 -2.16 20.65 0.39
C GLU A 57 -2.23 20.64 -1.14
N GLU A 58 -3.45 20.55 -1.68
CA GLU A 58 -3.75 20.64 -3.12
C GLU A 58 -3.20 21.94 -3.79
N GLU A 59 -2.68 22.87 -2.97
CA GLU A 59 -2.11 24.17 -3.34
C GLU A 59 -0.87 24.10 -4.27
N GLU A 60 -0.11 23.01 -4.33
CA GLU A 60 1.09 22.89 -5.20
C GLU A 60 0.86 22.17 -6.55
N GLY A 61 -0.40 21.89 -6.92
CA GLY A 61 -0.70 21.21 -8.19
C GLY A 61 -0.06 19.82 -8.29
N ILE A 62 0.06 19.12 -7.16
CA ILE A 62 0.50 17.72 -7.14
C ILE A 62 -0.68 16.84 -7.54
N THR A 63 -0.45 15.94 -8.51
CA THR A 63 -1.45 14.96 -8.97
C THR A 63 -0.87 13.56 -8.96
N ASN A 64 -1.71 12.52 -9.03
CA ASN A 64 -1.26 11.14 -9.13
C ASN A 64 -0.29 10.93 -10.30
N VAL A 65 -0.54 11.57 -11.45
CA VAL A 65 0.35 11.51 -12.62
C VAL A 65 1.73 12.12 -12.31
N LYS A 66 1.77 13.27 -11.63
CA LYS A 66 3.02 13.91 -11.21
C LYS A 66 3.78 13.01 -10.22
N ILE A 67 3.07 12.40 -9.27
CA ILE A 67 3.66 11.45 -8.30
C ILE A 67 4.25 10.23 -9.01
N GLU A 68 3.52 9.62 -9.96
CA GLU A 68 4.04 8.51 -10.76
C GLU A 68 5.30 8.89 -11.53
N ARG A 69 5.32 10.09 -12.13
CA ARG A 69 6.49 10.59 -12.85
C ARG A 69 7.69 10.75 -11.92
N LEU A 70 7.50 11.28 -10.71
CA LEU A 70 8.57 11.41 -9.72
C LEU A 70 9.17 10.05 -9.34
N TRP A 71 8.33 9.04 -9.10
CA TRP A 71 8.80 7.67 -8.86
C TRP A 71 9.56 7.08 -10.04
N GLY A 72 9.10 7.33 -11.27
CA GLY A 72 9.80 6.93 -12.48
C GLY A 72 11.17 7.59 -12.63
N GLN A 73 11.25 8.91 -12.41
CA GLN A 73 12.50 9.67 -12.47
C GLN A 73 13.50 9.23 -11.40
N GLU A 74 13.05 9.04 -10.16
CA GLU A 74 13.90 8.55 -9.08
C GLU A 74 14.43 7.15 -9.37
N HIS A 75 13.62 6.25 -9.93
CA HIS A 75 14.08 4.93 -10.35
C HIS A 75 15.17 5.03 -11.42
N LEU A 76 15.03 5.91 -12.41
CA LEU A 76 16.04 6.14 -13.43
C LEU A 76 17.34 6.70 -12.83
N LEU A 77 17.26 7.71 -11.98
CA LEU A 77 18.43 8.27 -11.27
C LEU A 77 19.13 7.20 -10.42
N SER A 78 18.35 6.42 -9.68
CA SER A 78 18.86 5.33 -8.84
C SER A 78 19.54 4.25 -9.67
N ARG A 79 19.08 3.98 -10.90
CA ARG A 79 19.77 3.06 -11.82
C ARG A 79 21.13 3.60 -12.24
N ASN A 80 21.22 4.88 -12.59
CA ASN A 80 22.46 5.50 -13.05
C ASN A 80 23.50 5.60 -11.91
N ILE A 81 23.04 5.80 -10.67
CA ILE A 81 23.93 5.85 -9.48
C ILE A 81 24.35 4.43 -9.04
N ALA A 82 23.50 3.42 -9.22
CA ALA A 82 23.83 2.04 -8.86
C ALA A 82 25.06 1.49 -9.61
N ASP A 83 25.34 2.03 -10.80
CA ASP A 83 26.55 1.68 -11.54
C ASP A 83 27.83 2.20 -10.85
N TYR A 84 27.69 3.13 -9.89
CA TYR A 84 28.77 3.65 -9.03
C TYR A 84 28.76 3.06 -7.59
N GLY A 85 27.81 2.18 -7.23
CA GLY A 85 27.77 1.57 -5.89
C GLY A 85 26.57 0.65 -5.58
N ARG A 86 26.75 -0.26 -4.61
CA ARG A 86 25.81 -1.34 -4.23
C ARG A 86 24.50 -0.89 -3.52
N SER A 87 24.05 0.36 -3.70
CA SER A 87 23.04 0.97 -2.83
C SER A 87 21.57 0.66 -3.19
N VAL A 88 21.29 0.16 -4.41
CA VAL A 88 19.93 -0.11 -4.89
C VAL A 88 19.83 -1.51 -5.47
N TYR A 89 18.99 -2.35 -4.85
CA TYR A 89 18.77 -3.71 -5.32
C TYR A 89 17.68 -3.77 -6.39
N ARG A 90 18.00 -4.47 -7.47
CA ARG A 90 17.07 -4.72 -8.58
C ARG A 90 16.40 -6.08 -8.39
N PHE A 91 15.23 -6.10 -7.77
CA PHE A 91 14.38 -7.29 -7.74
C PHE A 91 13.32 -7.22 -8.85
N SER A 92 13.08 -8.34 -9.51
CA SER A 92 12.02 -8.48 -10.53
C SER A 92 10.63 -8.14 -9.98
N SER A 93 10.42 -8.25 -8.67
CA SER A 93 9.20 -7.82 -8.00
C SER A 93 8.95 -6.30 -8.09
N PHE A 94 9.98 -5.48 -8.30
CA PHE A 94 9.87 -4.01 -8.33
C PHE A 94 10.07 -3.42 -9.73
N VAL A 95 10.46 -4.23 -10.71
CA VAL A 95 10.85 -3.76 -12.05
C VAL A 95 10.17 -4.61 -13.11
N SER A 96 9.61 -3.99 -14.15
CA SER A 96 9.04 -4.69 -15.31
C SER A 96 10.14 -5.38 -16.13
N GLY A 97 9.75 -6.30 -17.03
CA GLY A 97 10.68 -6.87 -18.01
C GLY A 97 11.36 -5.83 -18.90
N THR A 98 10.79 -4.62 -19.01
CA THR A 98 11.36 -3.47 -19.74
C THR A 98 12.27 -2.58 -18.89
N GLY A 99 12.54 -2.94 -17.63
CA GLY A 99 13.43 -2.17 -16.74
C GLY A 99 12.80 -0.93 -16.11
N LYS A 100 11.49 -0.70 -16.31
CA LYS A 100 10.72 0.38 -15.68
C LYS A 100 10.27 -0.04 -14.28
N ILE A 101 10.09 0.93 -13.37
CA ILE A 101 9.53 0.62 -12.06
C ILE A 101 8.11 0.06 -12.22
N LYS A 102 7.83 -1.03 -11.51
CA LYS A 102 6.54 -1.73 -11.55
C LYS A 102 5.64 -1.22 -10.42
N LYS A 103 4.37 -0.94 -10.74
CA LYS A 103 3.32 -0.79 -9.73
C LYS A 103 2.92 -2.16 -9.18
N ASN A 104 2.87 -2.27 -7.87
CA ASN A 104 2.32 -3.41 -7.17
C ASN A 104 0.83 -3.17 -6.86
N PHE A 105 0.07 -4.26 -6.78
CA PHE A 105 -1.33 -4.23 -6.40
C PHE A 105 -1.51 -3.81 -4.95
N PRO A 106 -2.70 -3.35 -4.53
CA PRO A 106 -2.96 -2.99 -3.16
C PRO A 106 -2.73 -4.19 -2.24
N LEU A 107 -2.25 -3.92 -1.03
CA LEU A 107 -1.90 -4.94 -0.05
C LEU A 107 -2.46 -4.59 1.33
N LEU A 108 -3.14 -5.57 1.90
CA LEU A 108 -3.51 -5.61 3.30
C LEU A 108 -2.60 -6.57 4.04
N PHE A 109 -2.35 -6.26 5.31
CA PHE A 109 -1.59 -7.09 6.22
C PHE A 109 -2.51 -7.52 7.37
N CYS A 110 -2.67 -8.83 7.54
CA CYS A 110 -3.37 -9.38 8.69
C CYS A 110 -2.40 -9.50 9.86
N LYS A 111 -2.55 -8.66 10.89
CA LYS A 111 -1.69 -8.67 12.10
C LYS A 111 -1.76 -9.98 12.87
N ARG A 112 -2.91 -10.68 12.83
CA ARG A 112 -3.16 -11.95 13.52
C ARG A 112 -2.39 -13.11 12.89
N LYS A 113 -2.56 -13.30 11.58
CA LYS A 113 -1.93 -14.40 10.82
C LYS A 113 -0.56 -14.02 10.24
N ARG A 114 -0.19 -12.74 10.28
CA ARG A 114 1.06 -12.16 9.73
C ARG A 114 1.26 -12.43 8.24
N ILE A 115 0.18 -12.34 7.47
CA ILE A 115 0.17 -12.57 6.02
C ILE A 115 -0.26 -11.31 5.28
N PHE A 116 0.28 -11.16 4.06
CA PHE A 116 -0.14 -10.14 3.12
C PHE A 116 -1.09 -10.73 2.08
N PHE A 117 -2.10 -9.97 1.69
CA PHE A 117 -3.02 -10.34 0.61
C PHE A 117 -3.59 -9.09 -0.06
N SER A 118 -4.08 -9.22 -1.29
CA SER A 118 -4.74 -8.12 -1.98
C SER A 118 -6.22 -8.05 -1.59
N PRO A 119 -6.81 -6.85 -1.46
CA PRO A 119 -8.25 -6.71 -1.27
C PRO A 119 -8.98 -7.25 -2.51
N VAL A 120 -10.12 -7.89 -2.28
CA VAL A 120 -10.96 -8.50 -3.32
C VAL A 120 -12.33 -7.85 -3.40
N CYS A 121 -12.93 -7.92 -4.59
CA CYS A 121 -14.32 -7.57 -4.82
C CYS A 121 -15.23 -8.52 -4.04
N SER A 122 -16.17 -7.96 -3.27
CA SER A 122 -17.15 -8.74 -2.50
C SER A 122 -18.18 -9.48 -3.36
N TYR A 123 -18.21 -9.24 -4.67
CA TYR A 123 -19.18 -9.84 -5.59
C TYR A 123 -18.57 -10.98 -6.42
N CYS A 124 -17.40 -10.76 -7.01
CA CYS A 124 -16.77 -11.73 -7.92
C CYS A 124 -15.46 -12.32 -7.38
N GLY A 125 -14.99 -11.89 -6.22
CA GLY A 125 -13.75 -12.40 -5.61
C GLY A 125 -12.45 -11.97 -6.26
N ARG A 126 -12.50 -11.26 -7.40
CA ARG A 126 -11.30 -10.79 -8.09
C ARG A 126 -10.64 -9.65 -7.34
N LYS A 127 -9.34 -9.49 -7.54
CA LYS A 127 -8.55 -8.43 -6.89
C LYS A 127 -9.06 -7.05 -7.32
N LEU A 128 -9.20 -6.16 -6.36
CA LEU A 128 -9.46 -4.75 -6.65
C LEU A 128 -8.18 -4.09 -7.15
N THR A 129 -8.33 -3.11 -8.04
CA THR A 129 -7.24 -2.27 -8.54
C THR A 129 -7.63 -0.80 -8.45
N GLU A 130 -6.64 0.08 -8.53
CA GLU A 130 -6.81 1.53 -8.64
C GLU A 130 -7.53 1.89 -9.96
N CYS A 131 -8.63 2.66 -9.87
CA CYS A 131 -9.32 3.23 -11.01
C CYS A 131 -8.51 4.41 -11.58
N ARG A 132 -8.30 4.40 -12.90
CA ARG A 132 -7.54 5.43 -13.63
C ARG A 132 -8.36 6.07 -14.76
N GLU A 133 -9.61 5.65 -14.89
CA GLU A 133 -10.53 6.13 -15.92
C GLU A 133 -11.26 7.35 -15.37
N ASP A 134 -10.77 8.53 -15.71
CA ASP A 134 -11.34 9.80 -15.22
C ASP A 134 -12.82 9.96 -15.60
N ASP A 135 -13.21 9.49 -16.79
CA ASP A 135 -14.60 9.51 -17.24
C ASP A 135 -15.51 8.66 -16.34
N LEU A 136 -15.02 7.49 -15.91
CA LEU A 136 -15.75 6.60 -15.03
C LEU A 136 -15.90 7.21 -13.63
N LEU A 137 -14.87 7.91 -13.13
CA LEU A 137 -14.92 8.64 -11.86
C LEU A 137 -15.88 9.85 -11.94
N ALA A 138 -15.85 10.57 -13.05
CA ALA A 138 -16.71 11.73 -13.28
C ALA A 138 -18.20 11.35 -13.32
N GLN A 139 -18.56 10.22 -13.91
CA GLN A 139 -19.95 9.71 -13.94
C GLN A 139 -20.57 9.51 -12.56
N VAL A 140 -19.73 9.31 -11.53
CA VAL A 140 -20.15 9.10 -10.15
C VAL A 140 -19.74 10.25 -9.24
N SER A 141 -19.42 11.41 -9.81
CA SER A 141 -19.02 12.63 -9.11
C SER A 141 -17.83 12.46 -8.17
N LEU A 142 -16.86 11.62 -8.57
CA LEU A 142 -15.58 11.45 -7.87
C LEU A 142 -14.47 12.26 -8.55
N GLN A 143 -13.46 12.64 -7.77
CA GLN A 143 -12.32 13.40 -8.27
C GLN A 143 -11.53 12.57 -9.31
N PRO A 144 -11.08 13.18 -10.42
CA PRO A 144 -10.34 12.46 -11.45
C PRO A 144 -8.99 11.97 -10.92
N PHE A 145 -8.54 10.82 -11.40
CA PHE A 145 -7.23 10.28 -11.07
C PHE A 145 -6.12 11.18 -11.60
N SER A 146 -6.21 11.63 -12.85
CA SER A 146 -5.12 12.39 -13.48
C SER A 146 -4.95 13.81 -12.94
N GLY A 147 -6.06 14.43 -12.52
CA GLY A 147 -6.14 15.81 -12.08
C GLY A 147 -6.09 16.02 -10.56
N SER A 148 -6.02 14.97 -9.76
CA SER A 148 -6.01 15.08 -8.29
C SER A 148 -5.03 14.10 -7.63
N ILE A 149 -4.92 14.15 -6.30
CA ILE A 149 -4.26 13.13 -5.47
C ILE A 149 -5.23 12.07 -4.93
N ARG A 150 -6.54 12.24 -5.20
CA ARG A 150 -7.56 11.27 -4.78
C ARG A 150 -7.45 10.02 -5.64
N ARG A 151 -7.68 8.88 -5.01
CA ARG A 151 -7.58 7.56 -5.61
C ARG A 151 -8.72 6.70 -5.09
N TYR A 152 -9.15 5.78 -5.93
CA TYR A 152 -10.24 4.88 -5.62
C TYR A 152 -9.88 3.49 -6.10
N LEU A 153 -10.11 2.48 -5.29
CA LEU A 153 -10.16 1.11 -5.76
C LEU A 153 -11.51 0.84 -6.42
N TYR A 154 -11.50 0.01 -7.45
CA TYR A 154 -12.70 -0.52 -8.09
C TYR A 154 -12.46 -1.95 -8.59
N CYS A 155 -13.54 -2.61 -8.96
CA CYS A 155 -13.49 -3.88 -9.67
C CYS A 155 -13.73 -3.64 -11.16
N PRO A 156 -12.74 -3.82 -12.05
CA PRO A 156 -12.90 -3.56 -13.48
C PRO A 156 -13.94 -4.49 -14.13
N ASP A 157 -14.18 -5.67 -13.55
CA ASP A 157 -15.15 -6.63 -14.06
C ASP A 157 -16.59 -6.33 -13.60
N CYS A 158 -16.78 -5.69 -12.44
CA CYS A 158 -18.11 -5.46 -11.86
C CYS A 158 -18.58 -4.00 -12.01
N SER A 159 -17.67 -3.04 -12.06
CA SER A 159 -18.01 -1.62 -12.13
C SER A 159 -18.73 -1.20 -13.42
N PRO A 160 -18.37 -1.70 -14.63
CA PRO A 160 -19.05 -1.32 -15.87
C PRO A 160 -20.53 -1.71 -15.90
N GLU A 161 -20.96 -2.67 -15.07
CA GLU A 161 -22.34 -3.13 -15.06
C GLU A 161 -23.29 -2.20 -14.31
N GLY A 162 -22.80 -1.24 -13.51
CA GLY A 162 -23.63 -0.32 -12.73
C GLY A 162 -24.53 -0.97 -11.67
N ARG A 163 -24.37 -2.29 -11.45
CA ARG A 163 -25.27 -3.10 -10.61
C ARG A 163 -24.94 -3.04 -9.11
N PHE A 164 -23.76 -2.56 -8.75
CA PHE A 164 -23.22 -2.75 -7.40
C PHE A 164 -23.02 -1.42 -6.69
N LYS A 165 -23.51 -1.33 -5.46
CA LYS A 165 -23.29 -0.19 -4.57
C LYS A 165 -22.73 -0.70 -3.23
N PRO A 166 -21.61 -0.16 -2.75
CA PRO A 166 -20.70 0.79 -3.42
C PRO A 166 -19.90 0.13 -4.55
N ALA A 167 -19.50 0.92 -5.55
CA ALA A 167 -18.67 0.49 -6.69
C ALA A 167 -17.19 0.90 -6.52
N PHE A 168 -16.95 1.96 -5.75
CA PHE A 168 -15.63 2.53 -5.50
C PHE A 168 -15.27 2.49 -4.01
N PHE A 169 -13.98 2.36 -3.73
CA PHE A 169 -13.47 2.31 -2.36
C PHE A 169 -12.31 3.29 -2.18
N ALA A 170 -12.45 4.24 -1.26
CA ALA A 170 -11.37 5.11 -0.86
C ALA A 170 -10.74 4.61 0.45
N LYS A 171 -9.50 5.01 0.74
CA LYS A 171 -8.89 4.72 2.03
C LYS A 171 -9.64 5.38 3.19
N GLU A 172 -10.04 6.64 2.97
CA GLU A 172 -10.80 7.52 3.87
C GLU A 172 -11.68 8.43 3.00
N LEU A 173 -12.93 8.64 3.42
CA LEU A 173 -13.87 9.52 2.71
C LEU A 173 -13.58 11.00 3.01
N THR A 174 -13.68 11.84 1.98
CA THR A 174 -13.83 13.29 2.16
C THR A 174 -15.26 13.63 2.59
N GLU A 175 -15.49 14.87 3.02
CA GLU A 175 -16.85 15.34 3.35
C GLU A 175 -17.82 15.22 2.16
N ALA A 176 -17.37 15.60 0.96
CA ALA A 176 -18.15 15.47 -0.26
C ALA A 176 -18.52 14.01 -0.60
N GLU A 177 -17.65 13.06 -0.26
CA GLU A 177 -17.86 11.64 -0.55
C GLU A 177 -18.78 10.94 0.46
N ARG A 178 -18.92 11.45 1.70
CA ARG A 178 -19.73 10.79 2.75
C ARG A 178 -21.19 10.58 2.37
N ASN A 179 -21.72 11.46 1.50
CA ASN A 179 -23.10 11.41 1.04
C ASN A 179 -23.25 10.67 -0.30
N ASN A 180 -22.16 10.19 -0.89
CA ASN A 180 -22.19 9.50 -2.18
C ASN A 180 -22.32 7.97 -1.97
N PRO A 181 -23.46 7.34 -2.32
CA PRO A 181 -23.70 5.91 -2.07
C PRO A 181 -22.86 4.97 -2.95
N LEU A 182 -22.15 5.51 -3.95
CA LEU A 182 -21.31 4.74 -4.87
C LEU A 182 -19.89 4.55 -4.35
N VAL A 183 -19.50 5.27 -3.30
CA VAL A 183 -18.18 5.17 -2.68
C VAL A 183 -18.30 4.82 -1.20
N THR A 184 -17.38 4.01 -0.71
CA THR A 184 -17.23 3.79 0.73
C THR A 184 -15.74 3.79 1.11
N ASP A 185 -15.43 3.84 2.41
CA ASP A 185 -14.04 3.76 2.85
C ASP A 185 -13.53 2.31 2.95
N ARG A 186 -12.28 2.17 3.40
CA ARG A 186 -11.66 0.88 3.68
C ARG A 186 -12.46 0.00 4.64
N PHE A 187 -13.20 0.60 5.57
CA PHE A 187 -13.96 -0.13 6.57
C PHE A 187 -15.29 -0.62 6.00
N GLY A 188 -15.94 0.20 5.17
CA GLY A 188 -17.07 -0.24 4.35
C GLY A 188 -16.69 -1.40 3.44
N LEU A 189 -15.54 -1.33 2.75
CA LEU A 189 -15.02 -2.46 1.95
C LEU A 189 -14.87 -3.73 2.80
N MET A 190 -14.24 -3.62 3.97
CA MET A 190 -14.07 -4.78 4.87
C MET A 190 -15.41 -5.35 5.36
N GLY A 191 -16.39 -4.49 5.66
CA GLY A 191 -17.73 -4.91 6.04
C GLY A 191 -18.44 -5.72 4.95
N LEU A 192 -18.23 -5.39 3.68
CA LEU A 192 -18.81 -6.12 2.55
C LEU A 192 -18.29 -7.55 2.40
N TRP A 193 -17.11 -7.88 2.93
CA TRP A 193 -16.60 -9.25 2.88
C TRP A 193 -17.39 -10.23 3.75
N SER A 194 -18.23 -9.75 4.67
CA SER A 194 -19.22 -10.60 5.36
C SER A 194 -20.22 -11.26 4.40
N LYS A 195 -20.37 -10.72 3.18
CA LYS A 195 -21.25 -11.23 2.12
C LYS A 195 -20.56 -12.17 1.14
N LEU A 196 -19.24 -12.37 1.26
CA LEU A 196 -18.55 -13.30 0.36
C LEU A 196 -19.07 -14.71 0.61
N GLU A 197 -19.70 -15.29 -0.41
CA GLU A 197 -20.18 -16.66 -0.36
C GLU A 197 -19.01 -17.63 -0.47
N GLN A 198 -19.18 -18.82 0.13
CA GLN A 198 -18.20 -19.90 -0.01
C GLN A 198 -18.10 -20.29 -1.49
N GLY A 199 -16.88 -20.28 -2.03
CA GLY A 199 -16.62 -20.59 -3.44
C GLY A 199 -16.54 -19.37 -4.37
N THR A 200 -16.92 -18.17 -3.93
CA THR A 200 -16.74 -16.93 -4.73
C THR A 200 -15.26 -16.56 -4.89
N VAL A 201 -14.43 -16.94 -3.92
CA VAL A 201 -12.98 -16.62 -3.90
C VAL A 201 -12.19 -17.83 -3.47
N ASP A 202 -11.06 -18.06 -4.14
CA ASP A 202 -10.05 -19.02 -3.70
C ASP A 202 -9.28 -18.49 -2.47
N GLY A 203 -9.02 -19.37 -1.51
CA GLY A 203 -8.20 -19.09 -0.32
C GLY A 203 -6.77 -18.64 -0.64
N GLN A 204 -6.25 -18.96 -1.84
CA GLN A 204 -4.96 -18.38 -2.29
C GLN A 204 -5.03 -16.87 -2.55
N ASN A 205 -6.17 -16.37 -3.04
CA ASN A 205 -6.35 -14.95 -3.36
C ASN A 205 -6.88 -14.16 -2.18
N PHE A 206 -7.74 -14.78 -1.36
CA PHE A 206 -8.30 -14.16 -0.16
C PHE A 206 -8.25 -15.15 1.02
N PRO A 207 -7.15 -15.16 1.80
CA PRO A 207 -6.93 -16.15 2.86
C PRO A 207 -7.94 -16.08 4.00
N CYS A 208 -8.70 -14.98 4.10
CA CYS A 208 -9.76 -14.85 5.08
C CYS A 208 -10.88 -15.88 4.91
N VAL A 209 -11.19 -16.33 3.68
CA VAL A 209 -12.33 -17.26 3.44
C VAL A 209 -12.13 -18.63 4.10
N VAL A 210 -10.87 -19.05 4.28
CA VAL A 210 -10.49 -20.31 4.96
C VAL A 210 -9.98 -20.07 6.39
N CYS A 211 -10.10 -18.86 6.91
CA CYS A 211 -9.56 -18.48 8.20
C CYS A 211 -10.53 -18.85 9.33
N ASP A 212 -10.02 -19.52 10.36
CA ASP A 212 -10.71 -19.80 11.63
C ASP A 212 -11.34 -18.57 12.32
N SER A 213 -10.85 -17.38 11.98
CA SER A 213 -11.29 -16.11 12.55
C SER A 213 -12.28 -15.34 11.66
N PHE A 214 -12.73 -15.93 10.54
CA PHE A 214 -13.55 -15.22 9.55
C PHE A 214 -14.79 -14.58 10.18
N GLU A 215 -15.59 -15.34 10.93
CA GLU A 215 -16.83 -14.84 11.54
C GLU A 215 -16.59 -13.73 12.58
N ARG A 216 -15.45 -13.76 13.29
CA ARG A 216 -15.06 -12.68 14.23
C ARG A 216 -14.66 -11.40 13.51
N CYS A 217 -13.98 -11.54 12.37
CA CYS A 217 -13.55 -10.41 11.56
C CYS A 217 -14.70 -9.80 10.75
N PHE A 218 -15.60 -10.64 10.24
CA PHE A 218 -16.66 -10.32 9.29
C PHE A 218 -18.01 -10.93 9.71
N PRO A 219 -18.62 -10.44 10.80
CA PRO A 219 -19.93 -10.91 11.23
C PRO A 219 -21.00 -10.64 10.14
N LYS A 220 -22.00 -11.53 10.04
CA LYS A 220 -23.05 -11.53 8.98
C LYS A 220 -23.88 -10.24 8.90
N GLU A 221 -23.82 -9.38 9.92
CA GLU A 221 -24.56 -8.11 10.01
C GLU A 221 -23.95 -6.96 9.16
N GLN A 222 -23.04 -7.25 8.22
CA GLN A 222 -22.33 -6.22 7.43
C GLN A 222 -21.56 -5.22 8.30
N LYS A 223 -21.22 -5.63 9.51
CA LYS A 223 -20.39 -4.85 10.43
C LYS A 223 -18.95 -5.29 10.29
N MET A 224 -18.06 -4.33 10.39
CA MET A 224 -16.65 -4.60 10.56
C MET A 224 -16.43 -5.04 12.01
N GLY A 225 -16.21 -6.34 12.22
CA GLY A 225 -15.86 -6.90 13.53
C GLY A 225 -14.39 -6.62 13.87
N ASP A 226 -13.65 -7.68 14.22
CA ASP A 226 -12.21 -7.57 14.52
C ASP A 226 -11.36 -7.07 13.34
N ALA A 227 -11.87 -7.14 12.11
CA ALA A 227 -11.15 -6.75 10.90
C ALA A 227 -10.54 -5.34 11.00
N ALA A 228 -11.23 -4.40 11.66
CA ALA A 228 -10.75 -3.02 11.87
C ALA A 228 -9.40 -2.94 12.58
N LYS A 229 -9.18 -3.84 13.54
CA LYS A 229 -7.99 -3.89 14.39
C LYS A 229 -6.90 -4.75 13.76
N VAL A 230 -7.32 -5.85 13.15
CA VAL A 230 -6.43 -6.91 12.65
C VAL A 230 -5.89 -6.60 11.25
N LEU A 231 -6.69 -5.97 10.39
CA LEU A 231 -6.28 -5.67 9.02
C LEU A 231 -5.68 -4.27 8.93
N TYR A 232 -4.44 -4.22 8.46
CA TYR A 232 -3.73 -2.97 8.23
C TYR A 232 -3.51 -2.76 6.73
N PRO A 233 -3.91 -1.63 6.14
CA PRO A 233 -3.56 -1.31 4.77
C PRO A 233 -2.06 -1.03 4.68
N PHE A 234 -1.28 -2.02 4.24
CA PHE A 234 0.10 -1.76 3.87
C PHE A 234 0.10 -0.72 2.76
N SER A 235 -0.62 -0.96 1.68
CA SER A 235 -1.01 0.12 0.78
C SER A 235 -2.41 -0.16 0.29
N PHE A 236 -3.29 0.82 0.46
CA PHE A 236 -4.68 0.71 0.04
C PHE A 236 -4.84 0.92 -1.46
N TYR A 237 -3.88 1.52 -2.16
CA TYR A 237 -3.91 1.71 -3.61
C TYR A 237 -2.76 0.96 -4.30
N ASN A 238 -2.70 1.04 -5.63
CA ASN A 238 -1.52 0.56 -6.35
C ASN A 238 -0.29 1.37 -5.92
N PHE A 239 0.83 0.70 -5.69
CA PHE A 239 1.99 1.35 -5.08
C PHE A 239 3.31 1.01 -5.77
N PHE A 240 4.23 1.96 -5.73
CA PHE A 240 5.63 1.73 -6.08
C PHE A 240 6.42 1.32 -4.85
N ALA A 241 7.43 0.50 -5.07
CA ALA A 241 8.38 0.15 -4.04
C ALA A 241 9.79 0.03 -4.60
N SER A 242 10.77 0.39 -3.79
CA SER A 242 12.20 0.24 -4.11
C SER A 242 12.96 -0.20 -2.86
N LEU A 243 13.85 -1.18 -2.99
CA LEU A 243 14.68 -1.64 -1.90
C LEU A 243 16.08 -1.03 -1.98
N ARG A 244 16.53 -0.44 -0.87
CA ARG A 244 17.84 0.20 -0.75
C ARG A 244 18.64 -0.39 0.40
N THR A 245 19.96 -0.39 0.29
CA THR A 245 20.84 -0.57 1.45
C THR A 245 21.12 0.77 2.10
N PHE A 246 21.63 0.70 3.31
CA PHE A 246 22.34 1.82 3.89
C PHE A 246 23.66 2.00 3.11
N ALA A 247 23.96 3.23 2.70
CA ALA A 247 25.29 3.55 2.22
C ALA A 247 26.25 3.46 3.42
N PRO A 248 27.34 2.70 3.34
CA PRO A 248 28.34 2.72 4.39
C PRO A 248 29.02 4.09 4.35
N TYR A 249 28.95 4.83 5.45
CA TYR A 249 29.79 6.00 5.65
C TYR A 249 30.98 5.58 6.52
N ASN A 250 32.19 6.01 6.14
CA ASN A 250 33.33 5.95 7.05
C ASN A 250 33.09 6.97 8.18
N LEU A 251 33.40 6.60 9.42
CA LEU A 251 33.26 7.48 10.59
C LEU A 251 34.03 8.79 10.39
N GLU A 252 35.17 8.75 9.70
CA GLU A 252 35.95 9.94 9.32
C GLU A 252 35.11 10.85 8.42
N HIS A 253 34.55 10.34 7.31
CA HIS A 253 33.67 11.13 6.44
C HIS A 253 32.41 11.65 7.14
N VAL A 254 31.85 10.90 8.09
CA VAL A 254 30.73 11.39 8.91
C VAL A 254 31.18 12.52 9.82
N SER A 255 32.36 12.38 10.41
CA SER A 255 32.96 13.40 11.28
C SER A 255 33.26 14.67 10.48
N ASP A 256 33.75 14.54 9.25
CA ASP A 256 33.97 15.67 8.33
C ASP A 256 32.65 16.32 7.92
N LEU A 257 31.63 15.53 7.56
CA LEU A 257 30.30 16.01 7.20
C LEU A 257 29.63 16.77 8.35
N LEU A 258 29.77 16.29 9.58
CA LEU A 258 29.20 16.91 10.78
C LEU A 258 30.04 18.09 11.30
N GLY A 259 31.36 18.03 11.11
CA GLY A 259 32.33 19.03 11.55
C GLY A 259 32.55 20.17 10.55
N GLY A 260 32.11 20.01 9.30
CA GLY A 260 32.15 21.04 8.26
C GLY A 260 33.54 21.33 7.69
N MET A 261 34.52 20.43 7.82
CA MET A 261 35.83 20.60 7.19
C MET A 261 35.84 19.95 5.80
N PRO A 262 36.01 20.72 4.71
CA PRO A 262 36.32 20.16 3.41
C PRO A 262 37.82 19.80 3.36
N LEU A 263 38.14 18.66 2.74
CA LEU A 263 39.50 18.36 2.26
C LEU A 263 39.87 19.29 1.11
#